data_AF-S9RXK3-F1
#
_entry.id   AF-S9RXK3-F1
#
_cell.length_a   1.000
_cell.length_b   1.000
_cell.length_c   1.000
_cell.angle_alpha   90.00
_cell.angle_beta   90.00
_cell.angle_gamma   90.00
#
_symmetry.space_group_name_H-M   'P 1'
#
loop_
_entity.id
_entity.type
_entity.pdbx_description
1 polymer ?
#
loop_
_entity_poly.entity_id
_entity_poly.type
_entity_poly.pdbx_seq_one_letter_code
_entity_poly.pdbx_strand_id
1 'polypeptide(L)'
;MGGVATSGRHGRSHSLGIADAVTVLARDAARADAAATLIANAVDLPGHPSVTRVPAEELSPDSDLGPRLVTTDLGPLTASEIDRALAAGLSLAEDYRARGLIHAACLALSGERRMIGPALMIPEEEPAHA
;
A
#
# COMPACT_ATOMS: atom_id res chain seq x y z
N MET A 1 -19.19 9.23 9.45
CA MET A 1 -18.01 8.52 10.01
C MET A 1 -17.29 7.90 8.82
N GLY A 2 -16.02 8.26 8.59
CA GLY A 2 -15.17 7.66 7.55
C GLY A 2 -14.10 6.77 8.18
N GLY A 3 -13.45 5.94 7.37
CA GLY A 3 -12.33 5.09 7.79
C GLY A 3 -11.03 5.50 7.12
N VAL A 4 -9.94 5.42 7.88
CA VAL A 4 -8.57 5.54 7.38
C VAL A 4 -7.71 4.45 8.00
N ALA A 5 -6.86 3.83 7.19
CA ALA A 5 -5.87 2.86 7.67
C ALA A 5 -4.62 2.92 6.80
N THR A 6 -3.49 2.50 7.35
CA THR A 6 -2.21 2.44 6.66
C THR A 6 -1.57 1.08 6.86
N SER A 7 -1.09 0.46 5.76
CA SER A 7 -0.39 -0.82 5.78
C SER A 7 0.90 -0.73 4.96
N GLY A 8 1.93 -1.53 5.27
CA GLY A 8 3.23 -1.49 4.60
C GLY A 8 4.27 -2.31 5.33
N ARG A 9 5.42 -2.53 4.69
CA ARG A 9 6.47 -3.45 5.18
C ARG A 9 7.12 -3.04 6.50
N HIS A 10 7.03 -1.77 6.87
CA HIS A 10 7.56 -1.23 8.13
C HIS A 10 6.52 -1.21 9.27
N GLY A 11 5.33 -1.76 9.03
CA GLY A 11 4.31 -1.90 10.05
C GLY A 11 4.66 -2.96 11.10
N ARG A 12 3.78 -3.13 12.09
CA ARG A 12 3.93 -4.19 13.10
C ARG A 12 3.61 -5.59 12.58
N SER A 13 2.98 -5.68 11.41
CA SER A 13 2.53 -6.93 10.78
C SER A 13 3.39 -7.23 9.56
N HIS A 14 3.70 -8.51 9.37
CA HIS A 14 4.44 -8.96 8.18
C HIS A 14 3.62 -8.69 6.90
N SER A 15 4.25 -8.06 5.91
CA SER A 15 3.65 -7.83 4.59
C SER A 15 4.12 -8.86 3.57
N LEU A 16 3.25 -9.20 2.62
CA LEU A 16 3.60 -10.07 1.48
C LEU A 16 4.20 -9.24 0.33
N GLY A 17 3.79 -7.97 0.21
CA GLY A 17 4.31 -7.02 -0.78
C GLY A 17 5.51 -6.23 -0.30
N ILE A 18 5.90 -5.24 -1.10
CA ILE A 18 7.10 -4.41 -0.90
C ILE A 18 6.81 -2.92 -0.65
N ALA A 19 5.53 -2.49 -0.62
CA ALA A 19 5.20 -1.10 -0.32
C ALA A 19 5.77 -0.65 1.03
N ASP A 20 6.32 0.57 1.06
CA ASP A 20 6.73 1.20 2.32
C ASP A 20 5.51 1.59 3.15
N ALA A 21 4.50 2.14 2.48
CA ALA A 21 3.20 2.48 3.06
C ALA A 21 2.11 2.56 1.99
N VAL A 22 0.90 2.17 2.36
CA VAL A 22 -0.34 2.35 1.62
C VAL A 22 -1.38 2.87 2.59
N THR A 23 -1.87 4.08 2.36
CA THR A 23 -2.96 4.69 3.15
C THR A 23 -4.24 4.66 2.34
N VAL A 24 -5.32 4.18 2.93
CA VAL A 24 -6.63 4.07 2.28
C VAL A 24 -7.67 4.87 3.04
N LEU A 25 -8.51 5.59 2.30
CA LEU A 25 -9.73 6.22 2.80
C LEU A 25 -10.94 5.42 2.33
N ALA A 26 -11.84 5.08 3.24
CA ALA A 26 -13.05 4.32 2.95
C ALA A 26 -14.24 4.78 3.79
N ARG A 27 -15.40 4.14 3.60
CA ARG A 27 -16.62 4.39 4.39
C ARG A 27 -16.44 4.12 5.88
N ASP A 28 -15.62 3.14 6.23
CA ASP A 28 -15.43 2.68 7.60
C ASP A 28 -14.02 2.11 7.80
N ALA A 29 -13.59 2.03 9.06
CA ALA A 29 -12.23 1.63 9.42
C ALA A 29 -11.90 0.20 9.00
N ALA A 30 -12.85 -0.73 9.10
CA ALA A 30 -12.65 -2.13 8.74
C ALA A 30 -12.36 -2.29 7.23
N ARG A 31 -13.11 -1.58 6.37
CA ARG A 31 -12.84 -1.55 4.92
C ARG A 31 -11.51 -0.89 4.61
N ALA A 32 -11.20 0.22 5.28
CA ALA A 32 -9.92 0.90 5.07
C ALA A 32 -8.74 -0.02 5.41
N ASP A 33 -8.81 -0.72 6.55
CA ASP A 33 -7.76 -1.62 7.03
C ASP A 33 -7.56 -2.83 6.11
N ALA A 34 -8.65 -3.51 5.74
CA ALA A 34 -8.60 -4.63 4.81
C ALA A 34 -8.06 -4.20 3.44
N ALA A 35 -8.54 -3.08 2.90
CA ALA A 35 -8.09 -2.58 1.61
C ALA A 35 -6.62 -2.12 1.64
N ALA A 36 -6.18 -1.43 2.70
CA ALA A 36 -4.78 -1.02 2.84
C ALA A 36 -3.85 -2.23 2.83
N THR A 37 -4.20 -3.29 3.55
CA THR A 37 -3.43 -4.55 3.58
C THR A 37 -3.38 -5.22 2.21
N LEU A 38 -4.53 -5.35 1.52
CA LEU A 38 -4.58 -6.01 0.21
C LEU A 38 -3.85 -5.21 -0.87
N ILE A 39 -3.98 -3.88 -0.87
CA ILE A 39 -3.28 -3.00 -1.82
C ILE A 39 -1.77 -2.99 -1.54
N ALA A 40 -1.34 -2.92 -0.27
CA ALA A 40 0.07 -3.01 0.08
C ALA A 40 0.71 -4.32 -0.38
N ASN A 41 -0.02 -5.43 -0.24
CA ASN A 41 0.43 -6.74 -0.74
C ASN A 41 0.44 -6.83 -2.28
N ALA A 42 -0.39 -6.05 -2.97
CA ALA A 42 -0.40 -5.99 -4.43
C ALA A 42 0.71 -5.12 -5.03
N VAL A 43 1.31 -4.22 -4.24
CA VAL A 43 2.56 -3.56 -4.61
C VAL A 43 3.68 -4.58 -4.42
N ASP A 44 3.98 -5.32 -5.49
CA ASP A 44 4.93 -6.42 -5.44
C ASP A 44 5.67 -6.65 -6.77
N LEU A 45 6.80 -7.34 -6.68
CA LEU A 45 7.58 -7.89 -7.79
C LEU A 45 7.84 -9.39 -7.54
N PRO A 46 6.93 -10.28 -7.96
CA PRO A 46 7.07 -11.71 -7.72
C PRO A 46 8.34 -12.27 -8.37
N GLY A 47 9.12 -13.05 -7.60
CA GLY A 47 10.36 -13.68 -8.08
C GLY A 47 11.54 -12.72 -8.30
N HIS A 48 11.42 -11.45 -7.91
CA HIS A 48 12.49 -10.48 -8.10
C HIS A 48 13.65 -10.71 -7.12
N PRO A 49 14.92 -10.72 -7.58
CA PRO A 49 16.08 -11.07 -6.76
C PRO A 49 16.37 -10.07 -5.64
N SER A 50 15.99 -8.80 -5.80
CA SER A 50 16.13 -7.80 -4.74
C SER A 50 15.11 -7.97 -3.60
N VAL A 51 14.13 -8.88 -3.69
CA VAL A 51 13.12 -9.06 -2.65
C VAL A 51 13.37 -10.36 -1.89
N THR A 52 13.82 -10.22 -0.65
CA THR A 52 14.04 -11.38 0.23
C THR A 52 12.75 -11.71 0.95
N ARG A 53 12.36 -12.99 0.92
CA ARG A 53 11.17 -13.48 1.61
C ARG A 53 11.48 -14.76 2.36
N VAL A 54 10.79 -14.96 3.47
CA VAL A 54 10.80 -16.20 4.25
C VAL A 54 9.37 -16.56 4.66
N PRO A 55 9.05 -17.84 4.91
CA PRO A 55 7.77 -18.21 5.50
C PRO A 55 7.55 -17.48 6.83
N ALA A 56 6.34 -16.98 7.07
CA ALA A 56 6.03 -16.24 8.29
C ALA A 56 6.25 -17.08 9.57
N GLU A 57 5.97 -18.39 9.50
CA GLU A 57 6.22 -19.34 10.58
C GLU A 57 7.71 -19.50 10.96
N GLU A 58 8.65 -19.20 10.04
CA GLU A 58 10.08 -19.20 10.35
C GLU A 58 10.49 -17.98 11.19
N LEU A 59 9.75 -16.87 11.11
CA LEU A 59 9.98 -15.66 11.92
C LEU A 59 9.22 -15.72 13.25
N SER A 60 8.00 -16.23 13.22
CA SER A 60 7.14 -16.39 14.38
C SER A 60 6.33 -17.68 14.22
N PRO A 61 6.66 -18.75 14.97
CA PRO A 61 5.99 -20.05 14.85
C PRO A 61 4.47 -19.99 15.07
N ASP A 62 3.99 -19.00 15.82
CA ASP A 62 2.57 -18.76 16.09
C ASP A 62 1.92 -17.78 15.09
N SER A 63 2.57 -17.51 13.96
CA SER A 63 2.05 -16.56 12.96
C SER A 63 0.77 -17.08 12.31
N ASP A 64 -0.29 -16.26 12.33
CA ASP A 64 -1.55 -16.52 11.61
C ASP A 64 -1.37 -16.62 10.07
N LEU A 65 -0.21 -16.22 9.55
CA LEU A 65 0.14 -16.33 8.13
C LEU A 65 0.73 -17.70 7.76
N GLY A 66 1.19 -18.49 8.73
CA GLY A 66 1.77 -19.83 8.54
C GLY A 66 2.88 -19.86 7.48
N PRO A 67 2.78 -20.73 6.45
CA PRO A 67 3.86 -20.90 5.46
C PRO A 67 3.91 -19.79 4.40
N ARG A 68 3.09 -18.74 4.51
CA ARG A 68 3.09 -17.64 3.53
C ARG A 68 4.40 -16.88 3.58
N LEU A 69 4.96 -16.63 2.39
CA LEU A 69 6.20 -15.87 2.22
C LEU A 69 5.96 -14.38 2.53
N VAL A 70 6.65 -13.88 3.55
CA VAL A 70 6.61 -12.47 3.93
C VAL A 70 7.93 -11.78 3.55
N THR A 71 7.84 -10.52 3.16
CA THR A 71 9.01 -9.71 2.80
C THR A 71 9.81 -9.38 4.06
N THR A 72 11.09 -9.77 4.07
CA THR A 72 12.02 -9.46 5.17
C THR A 72 13.04 -8.40 4.81
N ASP A 73 13.40 -8.31 3.53
CA ASP A 73 14.31 -7.29 3.04
C ASP A 73 14.01 -6.90 1.59
N LEU A 74 14.39 -5.67 1.25
CA LEU A 74 14.26 -5.11 -0.08
C LEU A 74 15.56 -4.41 -0.45
N GLY A 75 16.32 -5.04 -1.36
CA GLY A 75 17.48 -4.44 -2.01
C GLY A 75 17.09 -3.31 -2.97
N PRO A 76 18.08 -2.66 -3.59
CA PRO A 76 17.83 -1.55 -4.50
C PRO A 76 16.96 -1.98 -5.69
N LEU A 77 16.07 -1.07 -6.10
CA LEU A 77 15.22 -1.18 -7.28
C LEU A 77 15.52 -0.04 -8.24
N THR A 78 15.36 -0.31 -9.52
CA THR A 78 15.36 0.72 -10.57
C THR A 78 14.05 1.50 -10.55
N ALA A 79 14.05 2.70 -11.13
CA ALA A 79 12.83 3.50 -11.29
C ALA A 79 11.72 2.73 -12.03
N SER A 80 12.07 1.96 -13.06
CA SER A 80 11.10 1.16 -13.82
C SER A 80 10.51 0.00 -12.99
N GLU A 81 11.27 -0.58 -12.08
CA GLU A 81 10.78 -1.64 -11.18
C GLU A 81 9.84 -1.06 -10.12
N ILE A 82 10.18 0.10 -9.57
CA ILE A 82 9.33 0.86 -8.65
C ILE A 82 8.01 1.21 -9.35
N ASP A 83 8.07 1.73 -10.58
CA ASP A 83 6.89 2.06 -11.37
C ASP A 83 6.00 0.84 -11.61
N ARG A 84 6.58 -0.30 -11.98
CA ARG A 84 5.83 -1.54 -12.19
C ARG A 84 5.14 -2.03 -10.92
N ALA A 85 5.85 -2.02 -9.80
CA ALA A 85 5.28 -2.43 -8.51
C ALA A 85 4.15 -1.50 -8.06
N LEU A 86 4.35 -0.19 -8.16
CA LEU A 86 3.33 0.81 -7.82
C LEU A 86 2.13 0.73 -8.77
N ALA A 87 2.34 0.48 -10.06
CA ALA A 87 1.26 0.31 -11.03
C ALA A 87 0.37 -0.91 -10.72
N ALA A 88 0.95 -2.02 -10.25
CA ALA A 88 0.20 -3.20 -9.83
C ALA A 88 -0.73 -2.87 -8.64
N GLY A 89 -0.20 -2.22 -7.60
CA GLY A 89 -1.02 -1.77 -6.46
C GLY A 89 -2.07 -0.74 -6.85
N LEU A 90 -1.72 0.20 -7.74
CA LEU A 90 -2.64 1.23 -8.23
C LEU A 90 -3.82 0.62 -8.99
N SER A 91 -3.57 -0.39 -9.83
CA SER A 91 -4.62 -1.10 -10.57
C SER A 91 -5.63 -1.75 -9.64
N LEU A 92 -5.18 -2.36 -8.53
CA LEU A 92 -6.08 -2.96 -7.54
C LEU A 92 -6.85 -1.88 -6.76
N ALA A 93 -6.18 -0.81 -6.36
CA ALA A 93 -6.82 0.30 -5.68
C ALA A 93 -7.92 0.91 -6.56
N GLU A 94 -7.68 1.03 -7.86
CA GLU A 94 -8.64 1.55 -8.82
C GLU A 94 -9.85 0.62 -9.01
N ASP A 95 -9.65 -0.71 -9.04
CA ASP A 95 -10.76 -1.68 -8.99
C ASP A 95 -11.63 -1.48 -7.73
N TYR A 96 -10.99 -1.35 -6.56
CA TYR A 96 -11.70 -1.14 -5.31
C TYR A 96 -12.48 0.18 -5.30
N ARG A 97 -11.91 1.24 -5.88
CA ARG A 97 -12.56 2.53 -6.02
C ARG A 97 -13.75 2.45 -6.98
N ALA A 98 -13.57 1.84 -8.15
CA ALA A 98 -14.62 1.64 -9.16
C ALA A 98 -15.81 0.84 -8.59
N ARG A 99 -15.53 -0.10 -7.68
CA ARG A 99 -16.54 -0.90 -6.97
C ARG A 99 -17.11 -0.21 -5.73
N GLY A 100 -16.67 1.02 -5.40
CA GLY A 100 -17.13 1.78 -4.25
C GLY A 100 -16.71 1.21 -2.89
N LEU A 101 -15.67 0.38 -2.86
CA LEU A 101 -15.12 -0.19 -1.62
C LEU A 101 -14.26 0.83 -0.87
N ILE A 102 -13.54 1.67 -1.61
CA ILE A 102 -12.70 2.76 -1.09
C ILE A 102 -13.02 4.08 -1.78
N HIS A 103 -12.66 5.18 -1.14
CA HIS A 103 -12.76 6.53 -1.71
C HIS A 103 -11.46 6.97 -2.38
N ALA A 104 -10.32 6.67 -1.75
CA ALA A 104 -8.99 7.07 -2.20
C ALA A 104 -7.93 6.15 -1.62
N ALA A 105 -6.76 6.11 -2.27
CA ALA A 105 -5.57 5.43 -1.76
C ALA A 105 -4.30 6.21 -2.15
N CYS A 106 -3.30 6.19 -1.26
CA CYS A 106 -1.95 6.70 -1.50
C CYS A 106 -0.97 5.55 -1.26
N LEU A 107 -0.14 5.24 -2.26
CA LEU A 107 0.83 4.16 -2.25
C LEU A 107 2.23 4.76 -2.32
N ALA A 108 3.16 4.29 -1.50
CA ALA A 108 4.54 4.74 -1.46
C ALA A 108 5.53 3.56 -1.53
N LEU A 109 6.59 3.73 -2.34
CA LEU A 109 7.69 2.77 -2.49
C LEU A 109 8.98 3.50 -2.87
N SER A 110 10.03 3.34 -2.08
CA SER A 110 11.38 3.89 -2.32
C SER A 110 11.39 5.40 -2.59
N GLY A 111 10.52 6.16 -1.89
CA GLY A 111 10.38 7.61 -2.04
C GLY A 111 9.41 8.06 -3.14
N GLU A 112 9.02 7.16 -4.05
CA GLU A 112 7.99 7.41 -5.06
C GLU A 112 6.59 7.25 -4.49
N ARG A 113 5.63 8.01 -5.01
CA ARG A 113 4.22 7.94 -4.59
C ARG A 113 3.26 7.90 -5.77
N ARG A 114 2.18 7.14 -5.65
CA ARG A 114 1.03 7.16 -6.56
C ARG A 114 -0.25 7.28 -5.75
N MET A 115 -1.25 7.97 -6.29
CA MET A 115 -2.50 8.24 -5.60
C MET A 115 -3.69 8.05 -6.53
N ILE A 116 -4.80 7.58 -5.97
CA ILE A 116 -6.13 7.64 -6.59
C ILE A 116 -7.11 8.25 -5.61
N GLY A 117 -8.15 8.86 -6.15
CA GLY A 117 -9.21 9.47 -5.37
C GLY A 117 -9.70 10.75 -6.03
N PRO A 118 -10.78 11.33 -5.52
CA PRO A 118 -11.24 12.63 -5.98
C PRO A 118 -10.12 13.65 -5.75
N ALA A 119 -9.79 14.42 -6.79
CA ALA A 119 -8.96 15.60 -6.63
C ALA A 119 -9.72 16.59 -5.73
N LEU A 120 -9.20 16.84 -4.53
CA LEU A 120 -9.62 18.00 -3.75
C LEU A 120 -9.01 19.22 -4.43
N MET A 121 -9.83 19.96 -5.19
CA MET A 121 -9.50 21.35 -5.49
C MET A 121 -9.59 22.10 -4.18
N ILE A 122 -8.45 22.50 -3.63
CA ILE A 122 -8.41 23.52 -2.58
C ILE A 122 -8.55 24.85 -3.32
N PRO A 123 -9.62 25.64 -3.11
CA PRO A 123 -9.65 27.01 -3.62
C PRO A 123 -8.44 27.73 -3.02
N GLU A 124 -7.59 28.31 -3.85
CA GLU A 124 -6.55 29.22 -3.34
C GLU A 124 -7.28 30.36 -2.63
N GLU A 125 -7.10 30.47 -1.30
CA GLU A 125 -7.48 31.69 -0.60
C GLU A 125 -6.60 32.81 -1.15
N GLU A 126 -7.21 33.74 -1.90
CA GLU A 126 -6.57 35.01 -2.23
C GLU A 126 -6.05 35.64 -0.92
N PRO A 127 -4.77 36.00 -0.83
CA PRO A 127 -4.24 36.63 0.36
C PRO A 127 -4.97 37.97 0.53
N ALA A 128 -5.76 38.08 1.61
CA ALA A 128 -6.35 39.33 2.03
C ALA A 128 -5.23 40.28 2.43
N HIS A 129 -4.79 41.12 1.50
CA HIS A 129 -3.99 42.30 1.78
C HIS A 129 -4.86 43.35 2.45
N ALA A 130 -4.53 43.66 3.71
CA ALA A 130 -4.91 44.90 4.39
C ALA A 130 -3.64 45.54 4.96
#